data_AF-A0ABD4VPW6-F1
#
_entry.id   AF-A0ABD4VPW6-F1
#
_cell.length_a   1.000
_cell.length_b   1.000
_cell.length_c   1.000
_cell.angle_alpha   90.00
_cell.angle_beta   90.00
_cell.angle_gamma   90.00
#
_symmetry.space_group_name_H-M   'P 1'
#
loop_
_entity.id
_entity.type
_entity.pdbx_description
1 polymer ?
#
loop_
_entity_poly.entity_id
_entity_poly.type
_entity_poly.pdbx_seq_one_letter_code
_entity_poly.pdbx_strand_id
1 'polypeptide(L)'
;MAFTINSIEIYSECKFRKVVKPGKYTFVSRVEDTNGFFGKNIMVSAIVGKNGSGKSSLLELIFRMINNLSAFMVIGNRRPSAAKMFYVKGIRADLSYEIDGMCGILKSRDMSMGLEYNDEKVCFGEPCEEFTDYEDCSKTNNDRKIELMKQFFYSIVTNYSLQAYTAEDYKNEKVCEITKEGKLTEKTETGIWINSLFHKNDGYLTAMNLNPFRNNGKIDMVIEARLARQQGGRSISITSYHFLYFFNTNDFISYFLIPSTCFPLSCHSQFDVTLFQ
;
A
#
# COMPACT_ATOMS: atom_id res chain seq x y z
N MET A 1 -11.68 3.11 -15.67
CA MET A 1 -10.71 3.34 -14.59
C MET A 1 -9.39 2.70 -14.95
N ALA A 2 -8.42 3.52 -15.35
CA ALA A 2 -7.06 3.06 -15.60
C ALA A 2 -6.21 3.48 -14.40
N PHE A 3 -5.56 2.52 -13.74
CA PHE A 3 -4.57 2.77 -12.71
C PHE A 3 -3.24 2.20 -13.16
N THR A 4 -2.16 2.96 -12.96
CA THR A 4 -0.80 2.47 -13.20
C THR A 4 0.15 3.02 -12.13
N ILE A 5 1.14 2.23 -11.73
CA ILE A 5 2.34 2.78 -11.08
C ILE A 5 3.35 3.00 -12.19
N ASN A 6 3.83 4.23 -12.31
CA ASN A 6 4.68 4.66 -13.41
C ASN A 6 6.16 4.46 -13.09
N SER A 7 6.59 4.93 -11.92
CA SER A 7 7.99 4.83 -11.52
C SER A 7 8.19 5.00 -10.03
N ILE A 8 9.34 4.54 -9.55
CA ILE A 8 9.90 4.96 -8.27
C ILE A 8 11.29 5.54 -8.48
N GLU A 9 11.51 6.76 -8.00
CA GLU A 9 12.82 7.42 -7.99
C GLU A 9 13.41 7.34 -6.58
N ILE A 10 14.62 6.78 -6.47
CA ILE A 10 15.28 6.54 -5.19
C ILE A 10 16.49 7.46 -5.09
N TYR A 11 16.51 8.32 -4.07
CA TYR A 11 17.61 9.26 -3.86
C TYR A 11 18.80 8.59 -3.13
N SER A 12 20.00 9.16 -3.30
CA SER A 12 21.25 8.63 -2.73
C SER A 12 21.24 8.50 -1.21
N GLU A 13 20.50 9.38 -0.55
CA GLU A 13 20.39 9.55 0.89
C GLU A 13 19.35 8.59 1.50
N CYS A 14 18.62 7.83 0.67
CA CYS A 14 17.69 6.81 1.13
C CYS A 14 18.43 5.71 1.90
N LYS A 15 18.00 5.46 3.15
CA LYS A 15 18.58 4.44 4.03
C LYS A 15 18.19 3.01 3.61
N PHE A 16 16.97 2.83 3.10
CA PHE A 16 16.40 1.50 2.81
C PHE A 16 16.65 1.02 1.38
N ARG A 17 17.87 1.25 0.88
CA ARG A 17 18.29 0.81 -0.45
C ARG A 17 18.58 -0.68 -0.52
N LYS A 18 19.13 -1.27 0.56
CA LYS A 18 19.71 -2.63 0.55
C LYS A 18 20.69 -2.75 -0.63
N VAL A 19 20.29 -3.46 -1.68
CA VAL A 19 21.06 -3.70 -2.92
C VAL A 19 20.64 -2.80 -4.10
N VAL A 20 19.53 -2.06 -3.94
CA VAL A 20 18.96 -1.18 -4.98
C VAL A 20 19.78 0.10 -5.06
N LYS A 21 20.19 0.49 -6.27
CA LYS A 21 20.97 1.70 -6.48
C LYS A 21 20.05 2.93 -6.52
N PRO A 22 20.57 4.14 -6.20
CA PRO A 22 19.85 5.38 -6.48
C PRO A 22 19.53 5.50 -7.97
N GLY A 23 18.44 6.20 -8.29
CA GLY A 23 17.98 6.43 -9.65
C GLY A 23 16.49 6.11 -9.82
N LYS A 24 16.02 6.34 -11.04
CA LYS A 24 14.63 6.14 -11.43
C LYS A 24 14.39 4.74 -12.00
N TYR A 25 13.45 4.01 -11.41
CA TYR A 25 12.99 2.70 -11.85
C TYR A 25 11.59 2.87 -12.45
N THR A 26 11.47 2.70 -13.77
CA THR A 26 10.20 2.80 -14.48
C THR A 26 9.53 1.42 -14.55
N PHE A 27 8.25 1.37 -14.21
CA PHE A 27 7.42 0.20 -14.40
C PHE A 27 6.73 0.34 -15.76
N VAL A 28 7.15 -0.46 -16.74
CA VAL A 28 6.61 -0.38 -18.10
C VAL A 28 5.12 -0.75 -18.05
N SER A 29 4.25 0.20 -18.40
CA SER A 29 2.81 0.10 -18.16
C SER A 29 1.96 -0.25 -19.38
N ARG A 30 2.55 -0.50 -20.55
CA ARG A 30 1.74 -0.67 -21.78
C ARG A 30 2.14 -1.89 -22.57
N VAL A 31 1.47 -3.02 -22.30
CA VAL A 31 1.05 -3.88 -23.41
C VAL A 31 -0.22 -3.22 -23.93
N GLU A 32 -0.06 -2.37 -24.95
CA GLU A 32 -1.20 -1.88 -25.71
C GLU A 32 -1.85 -3.09 -26.38
N ASP A 33 -3.12 -3.27 -26.05
CA ASP A 33 -4.06 -4.15 -26.72
C ASP A 33 -3.90 -5.66 -26.48
N THR A 34 -4.56 -6.13 -25.42
CA THR A 34 -4.88 -7.56 -25.26
C THR A 34 -6.28 -7.89 -25.81
N ASN A 35 -6.90 -7.05 -26.66
CA ASN A 35 -8.31 -7.22 -27.06
C ASN A 35 -9.25 -7.40 -25.85
N GLY A 36 -8.93 -6.76 -24.72
CA GLY A 36 -9.69 -6.92 -23.48
C GLY A 36 -9.53 -8.27 -22.77
N PHE A 37 -8.45 -9.03 -23.00
CA PHE A 37 -8.18 -10.33 -22.37
C PHE A 37 -8.34 -10.31 -20.84
N PHE A 38 -7.81 -9.27 -20.19
CA PHE A 38 -7.91 -9.13 -18.73
C PHE A 38 -9.19 -8.42 -18.26
N GLY A 39 -10.02 -7.92 -19.18
CA GLY A 39 -11.19 -7.09 -18.88
C GLY A 39 -10.85 -5.59 -18.76
N LYS A 40 -11.90 -4.76 -18.81
CA LYS A 40 -11.76 -3.30 -18.63
C LYS A 40 -11.26 -3.01 -17.22
N ASN A 41 -10.34 -2.05 -17.08
CA ASN A 41 -9.80 -1.57 -15.80
C ASN A 41 -8.89 -2.57 -15.06
N ILE A 42 -8.47 -3.65 -15.70
CA ILE A 42 -7.53 -4.61 -15.12
C ILE A 42 -6.17 -4.41 -15.79
N MET A 43 -5.18 -4.03 -14.99
CA MET A 43 -3.80 -3.93 -15.40
C MET A 43 -2.99 -5.05 -14.74
N VAL A 44 -2.20 -5.76 -15.52
CA VAL A 44 -1.28 -6.78 -15.02
C VAL A 44 0.14 -6.34 -15.33
N SER A 45 0.96 -6.25 -14.28
CA SER A 45 2.37 -5.87 -14.36
C SER A 45 3.24 -6.93 -13.69
N ALA A 46 4.45 -7.14 -14.21
CA ALA A 46 5.40 -8.07 -13.65
C ALA A 46 6.77 -7.40 -13.43
N ILE A 47 7.36 -7.61 -12.24
CA ILE A 47 8.74 -7.20 -11.94
C ILE A 47 9.61 -8.45 -11.98
N VAL A 48 10.44 -8.57 -13.02
CA VAL A 48 11.32 -9.72 -13.24
C VAL A 48 12.79 -9.31 -13.14
N GLY A 49 13.65 -10.26 -12.78
CA GLY A 49 15.08 -10.01 -12.60
C GLY A 49 15.78 -11.15 -11.88
N LYS A 50 17.11 -11.20 -11.98
CA LYS A 50 17.94 -12.24 -11.37
C LYS A 50 17.77 -12.29 -9.83
N ASN A 51 18.07 -13.43 -9.23
CA ASN A 51 18.10 -13.53 -7.77
C ASN A 51 19.09 -12.51 -7.20
N GLY A 52 18.70 -11.85 -6.11
CA GLY A 52 19.50 -10.77 -5.51
C GLY A 52 19.46 -9.42 -6.24
N SER A 53 18.71 -9.26 -7.33
CA SER A 53 18.64 -7.98 -8.09
C SER A 53 17.87 -6.84 -7.39
N GLY A 54 17.36 -7.07 -6.18
CA GLY A 54 16.66 -6.03 -5.39
C GLY A 54 15.15 -5.89 -5.63
N LYS A 55 14.51 -6.84 -6.34
CA LYS A 55 13.04 -6.81 -6.59
C LYS A 55 12.22 -6.65 -5.31
N SER A 56 12.49 -7.48 -4.31
CA SER A 56 11.79 -7.40 -3.02
C SER A 56 12.10 -6.10 -2.27
N SER A 57 13.36 -5.64 -2.31
CA SER A 57 13.77 -4.37 -1.72
C SER A 57 13.02 -3.17 -2.33
N LEU A 58 12.78 -3.20 -3.64
CA LEU A 58 11.99 -2.18 -4.35
C LEU A 58 10.54 -2.15 -3.86
N LEU A 59 9.89 -3.33 -3.77
CA LEU A 59 8.54 -3.45 -3.24
C LEU A 59 8.44 -3.04 -1.77
N GLU A 60 9.40 -3.47 -0.95
CA GLU A 60 9.46 -3.09 0.46
C GLU A 60 9.64 -1.58 0.66
N LEU A 61 10.31 -0.87 -0.24
CA LEU A 61 10.42 0.59 -0.21
C LEU A 61 9.06 1.24 -0.48
N ILE A 62 8.35 0.77 -1.51
CA ILE A 62 6.97 1.19 -1.82
C ILE A 62 6.05 0.96 -0.62
N PHE A 63 6.18 -0.20 0.05
CA PHE A 63 5.37 -0.53 1.23
C PHE A 63 5.60 0.44 2.38
N ARG A 64 6.85 0.83 2.64
CA ARG A 64 7.16 1.82 3.68
C ARG A 64 6.59 3.20 3.35
N MET A 65 6.64 3.63 2.09
CA MET A 65 6.07 4.91 1.65
C MET A 65 4.54 4.94 1.87
N ILE A 66 3.84 3.88 1.44
CA ILE A 66 2.39 3.75 1.59
C ILE A 66 1.99 3.63 3.08
N ASN A 67 2.78 2.90 3.87
CA ASN A 67 2.61 2.81 5.33
C ASN A 67 2.71 4.20 5.98
N ASN A 68 3.71 5.00 5.61
CA ASN A 68 3.90 6.32 6.20
C ASN A 68 2.74 7.27 5.88
N LEU A 69 2.23 7.27 4.64
CA LEU A 69 1.03 8.01 4.28
C LEU A 69 -0.16 7.55 5.15
N SER A 70 -0.36 6.24 5.22
CA SER A 70 -1.44 5.63 6.00
C SER A 70 -1.38 6.00 7.49
N ALA A 71 -0.17 6.12 8.05
CA ALA A 71 0.03 6.50 9.44
C ALA A 71 -0.58 7.88 9.75
N PHE A 72 -0.50 8.85 8.83
CA PHE A 72 -1.18 10.14 8.96
C PHE A 72 -2.70 10.04 8.80
N MET A 73 -3.16 9.20 7.89
CA MET A 73 -4.59 9.04 7.59
C MET A 73 -5.38 8.41 8.74
N VAL A 74 -4.77 7.53 9.53
CA VAL A 74 -5.45 6.90 10.67
C VAL A 74 -5.50 7.78 11.93
N ILE A 75 -4.79 8.91 11.98
CA ILE A 75 -4.80 9.81 13.15
C ILE A 75 -6.24 10.26 13.43
N GLY A 76 -6.68 10.15 14.68
CA GLY A 76 -8.03 10.54 15.09
C GLY A 76 -9.15 9.54 14.71
N ASN A 77 -8.89 8.58 13.83
CA ASN A 77 -9.87 7.58 13.35
C ASN A 77 -9.51 6.14 13.69
N ARG A 78 -8.56 5.95 14.61
CA ARG A 78 -8.10 4.61 14.95
C ARG A 78 -9.22 3.84 15.66
N ARG A 79 -9.69 2.77 15.02
CA ARG A 79 -10.58 1.80 15.67
C ARG A 79 -9.84 1.13 16.84
N PRO A 80 -10.50 0.87 17.99
CA PRO A 80 -9.86 0.25 19.16
C PRO A 80 -9.13 -1.07 18.85
N SER A 81 -9.64 -1.83 17.87
CA SER A 81 -9.11 -3.13 17.46
C SER A 81 -8.06 -3.04 16.32
N ALA A 82 -7.77 -1.84 15.82
CA ALA A 82 -6.77 -1.63 14.78
C ALA A 82 -5.36 -1.67 15.37
N ALA A 83 -4.42 -2.27 14.65
CA ALA A 83 -3.01 -2.21 15.00
C ALA A 83 -2.52 -0.75 15.05
N LYS A 84 -1.51 -0.49 15.87
CA LYS A 84 -0.90 0.83 15.94
C LYS A 84 -0.02 1.02 14.71
N MET A 85 -0.19 2.11 13.98
CA MET A 85 0.67 2.47 12.86
C MET A 85 1.94 3.16 13.37
N PHE A 86 3.06 2.91 12.67
CA PHE A 86 4.35 3.53 12.95
C PHE A 86 4.90 4.15 11.68
N TYR A 87 5.39 5.38 11.77
CA TYR A 87 6.07 6.07 10.67
C TYR A 87 7.52 5.60 10.59
N VAL A 88 8.01 5.27 9.40
CA VAL A 88 9.39 4.79 9.18
C VAL A 88 10.24 5.92 8.62
N LYS A 89 11.24 6.38 9.39
CA LYS A 89 12.17 7.44 8.98
C LYS A 89 13.36 6.92 8.18
N GLY A 90 13.96 7.77 7.37
CA GLY A 90 15.15 7.49 6.54
C GLY A 90 14.82 7.14 5.09
N ILE A 91 13.57 7.36 4.67
CA ILE A 91 13.13 7.13 3.29
C ILE A 91 13.30 8.42 2.50
N ARG A 92 13.99 8.33 1.36
CA ARG A 92 14.06 9.42 0.39
C ARG A 92 13.79 8.87 -1.00
N ALA A 93 12.55 8.98 -1.43
CA ALA A 93 12.08 8.43 -2.71
C ALA A 93 10.78 9.11 -3.16
N ASP A 94 10.52 9.05 -4.47
CA ASP A 94 9.29 9.55 -5.10
C ASP A 94 8.61 8.39 -5.83
N LEU A 95 7.33 8.15 -5.53
CA LEU A 95 6.50 7.13 -6.15
C LEU A 95 5.47 7.81 -7.06
N SER A 96 5.66 7.66 -8.37
CA SER A 96 4.77 8.22 -9.38
C SER A 96 3.75 7.19 -9.83
N TYR A 97 2.50 7.61 -9.94
CA TYR A 97 1.37 6.78 -10.35
C TYR A 97 0.37 7.60 -11.17
N GLU A 98 -0.57 6.90 -11.80
CA GLU A 98 -1.67 7.50 -12.55
C GLU A 98 -2.99 6.83 -12.13
N ILE A 99 -4.02 7.64 -11.87
CA ILE A 99 -5.39 7.20 -11.63
C ILE A 99 -6.28 8.01 -12.56
N ASP A 100 -7.04 7.34 -13.44
CA ASP A 100 -7.99 7.99 -14.35
C ASP A 100 -7.38 9.10 -15.23
N GLY A 101 -6.16 8.87 -15.71
CA GLY A 101 -5.43 9.83 -16.54
C GLY A 101 -4.80 10.98 -15.75
N MET A 102 -5.02 11.04 -14.43
CA MET A 102 -4.44 12.05 -13.54
C MET A 102 -3.16 11.52 -12.91
N CYS A 103 -2.12 12.36 -12.91
CA CYS A 103 -0.81 12.00 -12.37
C CYS A 103 -0.74 12.33 -10.89
N GLY A 104 -0.24 11.38 -10.10
CA GLY A 104 0.06 11.57 -8.68
C GLY A 104 1.50 11.20 -8.34
N ILE A 105 2.05 11.88 -7.33
CA ILE A 105 3.40 11.62 -6.81
C ILE A 105 3.35 11.61 -5.29
N LEU A 106 3.73 10.48 -4.69
CA LEU A 106 4.00 10.38 -3.26
C LEU A 106 5.49 10.58 -3.01
N LYS A 107 5.85 11.70 -2.39
CA LYS A 107 7.22 12.11 -2.08
C LYS A 107 7.55 11.81 -0.62
N SER A 108 8.73 11.28 -0.36
CA SER A 108 9.25 11.06 1.00
C SER A 108 10.61 11.74 1.15
N ARG A 109 10.76 12.54 2.21
CA ARG A 109 11.96 13.31 2.57
C ARG A 109 12.31 13.09 4.04
N ASP A 110 12.64 11.85 4.38
CA ASP A 110 12.96 11.39 5.74
C ASP A 110 11.79 11.50 6.73
N MET A 111 11.62 12.66 7.36
CA MET A 111 10.58 12.96 8.35
C MET A 111 9.41 13.77 7.77
N SER A 112 9.47 14.07 6.47
CA SER A 112 8.46 14.84 5.75
C SER A 112 7.93 14.04 4.57
N MET A 113 6.66 14.23 4.25
CA MET A 113 6.02 13.65 3.09
C MET A 113 5.29 14.72 2.28
N GLY A 114 5.27 14.54 0.97
CA GLY A 114 4.45 15.30 0.05
C GLY A 114 3.55 14.35 -0.75
N LEU A 115 2.32 14.77 -1.01
CA LEU A 115 1.42 14.12 -1.95
C LEU A 115 1.01 15.19 -2.97
N GLU A 116 1.34 14.95 -4.23
CA GLU A 116 0.92 15.76 -5.36
C GLU A 116 -0.09 14.97 -6.17
N TYR A 117 -1.19 15.61 -6.57
CA TYR A 117 -2.17 15.04 -7.48
C TYR A 117 -2.77 16.15 -8.35
N ASN A 118 -2.45 16.15 -9.64
CA ASN A 118 -2.67 17.30 -10.53
C ASN A 118 -2.10 18.61 -9.93
N ASP A 119 -2.96 19.63 -9.74
CA ASP A 119 -2.58 20.94 -9.19
C ASP A 119 -2.54 20.97 -7.66
N GLU A 120 -3.04 19.92 -7.01
CA GLU A 120 -3.12 19.84 -5.55
C GLU A 120 -1.81 19.32 -4.96
N LYS A 121 -1.31 20.02 -3.94
CA LYS A 121 -0.07 19.68 -3.23
C LYS A 121 -0.28 19.76 -1.73
N VAL A 122 -0.14 18.62 -1.04
CA VAL A 122 -0.28 18.55 0.42
C VAL A 122 0.93 17.89 1.06
N CYS A 123 1.30 18.33 2.26
CA CYS A 123 2.44 17.80 2.99
C CYS A 123 2.06 17.29 4.37
N PHE A 124 2.93 16.46 4.95
CA PHE A 124 2.79 15.87 6.27
C PHE A 124 4.15 15.76 6.97
N GLY A 125 4.14 15.84 8.30
CA GLY A 125 5.31 15.63 9.14
C GLY A 125 6.09 16.91 9.41
N GLU A 126 7.41 16.80 9.49
CA GLU A 126 8.26 17.96 9.81
C GLU A 126 8.35 18.93 8.62
N PRO A 127 8.56 20.24 8.86
CA PRO A 127 8.78 21.20 7.78
C PRO A 127 9.94 20.82 6.87
N CYS A 128 9.76 20.99 5.55
CA CYS A 128 10.75 20.69 4.53
C CYS A 128 10.81 21.83 3.52
N GLU A 129 12.01 22.24 3.10
CA GLU A 129 12.19 23.32 2.12
C GLU A 129 11.51 23.02 0.77
N GLU A 130 11.41 21.75 0.36
CA GLU A 130 10.71 21.35 -0.87
C GLU A 130 9.19 21.52 -0.77
N PHE A 131 8.63 21.53 0.44
CA PHE A 131 7.18 21.51 0.67
C PHE A 131 6.64 22.83 1.23
N THR A 132 7.38 23.94 1.07
CA THR A 132 6.97 25.24 1.62
C THR A 132 5.70 25.81 0.99
N ASP A 133 5.40 25.46 -0.26
CA ASP A 133 4.19 25.86 -0.98
C ASP A 133 3.03 24.84 -0.83
N TYR A 134 3.21 23.77 -0.05
CA TYR A 134 2.22 22.71 0.11
C TYR A 134 1.28 23.03 1.28
N GLU A 135 0.03 22.58 1.19
CA GLU A 135 -0.90 22.61 2.32
C GLU A 135 -0.48 21.59 3.39
N ASP A 136 -0.21 22.02 4.62
CA ASP A 136 0.10 21.12 5.73
C ASP A 136 -1.15 20.38 6.20
N CYS A 137 -1.22 19.08 5.89
CA CYS A 137 -2.28 18.17 6.25
C CYS A 137 -1.91 17.22 7.41
N SER A 138 -0.80 17.47 8.13
CA SER A 138 -0.37 16.68 9.29
C SER A 138 -1.47 16.58 10.35
N LYS A 139 -2.27 17.64 10.50
CA LYS A 139 -3.45 17.71 11.36
C LYS A 139 -4.66 18.19 10.56
N THR A 140 -5.33 17.26 9.89
CA THR A 140 -6.54 17.55 9.13
C THR A 140 -7.75 16.72 9.60
N ASN A 141 -8.95 17.14 9.21
CA ASN A 141 -10.21 16.48 9.55
C ASN A 141 -10.45 15.23 8.69
N ASN A 142 -11.49 14.47 9.02
CA ASN A 142 -11.77 13.18 8.38
C ASN A 142 -12.21 13.32 6.92
N ASP A 143 -12.99 14.34 6.60
CA ASP A 143 -13.49 14.56 5.25
C ASP A 143 -12.34 14.86 4.29
N ARG A 144 -11.40 15.71 4.73
CA ARG A 144 -10.17 15.99 3.98
C ARG A 144 -9.32 14.75 3.77
N LYS A 145 -9.18 13.88 4.78
CA LYS A 145 -8.46 12.60 4.64
C LYS A 145 -9.12 11.70 3.61
N ILE A 146 -10.45 11.63 3.60
CA ILE A 146 -11.20 10.85 2.61
C ILE A 146 -10.96 11.40 1.21
N GLU A 147 -10.97 12.72 1.01
CA GLU A 147 -10.65 13.34 -0.28
C GLU A 147 -9.24 12.99 -0.76
N LEU A 148 -8.23 13.15 0.10
CA LEU A 148 -6.85 12.79 -0.23
C LEU A 148 -6.70 11.31 -0.57
N MET A 149 -7.41 10.44 0.17
CA MET A 149 -7.38 9.00 -0.10
C MET A 149 -8.11 8.59 -1.39
N LYS A 150 -9.01 9.41 -1.92
CA LYS A 150 -9.61 9.23 -3.26
C LYS A 150 -8.64 9.52 -4.40
N GLN A 151 -7.61 10.32 -4.12
CA GLN A 151 -6.53 10.66 -5.05
C GLN A 151 -5.36 9.67 -4.98
N PHE A 152 -5.45 8.69 -4.08
CA PHE A 152 -4.48 7.64 -3.89
C PHE A 152 -5.13 6.27 -4.14
N PHE A 153 -4.31 5.23 -4.23
CA PHE A 153 -4.77 3.86 -4.46
C PHE A 153 -4.67 3.01 -3.19
N TYR A 154 -5.53 2.01 -3.09
CA TYR A 154 -5.49 1.00 -2.06
C TYR A 154 -4.75 -0.25 -2.57
N SER A 155 -3.90 -0.85 -1.73
CA SER A 155 -3.10 -2.01 -2.13
C SER A 155 -3.46 -3.26 -1.34
N ILE A 156 -3.75 -4.36 -2.03
CA ILE A 156 -3.78 -5.70 -1.43
C ILE A 156 -2.55 -6.47 -1.90
N VAL A 157 -1.73 -6.87 -0.94
CA VAL A 157 -0.51 -7.63 -1.18
C VAL A 157 -0.74 -9.06 -0.75
N THR A 158 -0.73 -10.00 -1.69
CA THR A 158 -0.79 -11.42 -1.38
C THR A 158 0.60 -12.02 -1.46
N ASN A 159 1.15 -12.37 -0.31
CA ASN A 159 2.47 -12.96 -0.16
C ASN A 159 2.37 -14.34 0.49
N TYR A 160 2.70 -15.40 -0.26
CA TYR A 160 2.80 -16.77 0.25
C TYR A 160 4.24 -17.21 0.56
N SER A 161 5.24 -16.35 0.38
CA SER A 161 6.58 -16.61 0.88
C SER A 161 6.57 -16.49 2.42
N LEU A 162 6.53 -17.64 3.08
CA LEU A 162 6.41 -17.76 4.55
C LEU A 162 7.57 -17.07 5.28
N GLN A 163 8.76 -17.08 4.69
CA GLN A 163 9.97 -16.50 5.26
C GLN A 163 10.09 -14.99 4.99
N ALA A 164 9.27 -14.42 4.11
CA ALA A 164 9.30 -12.99 3.82
C ALA A 164 8.46 -12.18 4.83
N TYR A 165 8.83 -10.93 5.05
CA TYR A 165 8.09 -9.97 5.89
C TYR A 165 7.87 -10.45 7.33
N THR A 166 8.84 -11.17 7.90
CA THR A 166 8.76 -11.55 9.32
C THR A 166 9.08 -10.32 10.18
N ALA A 167 8.36 -10.16 11.30
CA ALA A 167 8.53 -9.00 12.18
C ALA A 167 9.99 -8.79 12.61
N GLU A 168 10.72 -9.89 12.79
CA GLU A 168 12.13 -9.92 13.19
C GLU A 168 13.05 -9.15 12.23
N ASP A 169 12.75 -9.18 10.93
CA ASP A 169 13.54 -8.49 9.89
C ASP A 169 13.52 -6.96 10.07
N TYR A 170 12.49 -6.43 10.75
CA TYR A 170 12.22 -5.00 10.89
C TYR A 170 12.41 -4.47 12.32
N LYS A 171 12.75 -5.32 13.29
CA LYS A 171 12.81 -4.96 14.72
C LYS A 171 13.78 -3.81 15.05
N ASN A 172 14.81 -3.63 14.22
CA ASN A 172 15.87 -2.63 14.41
C ASN A 172 15.62 -1.36 13.59
N GLU A 173 14.52 -1.27 12.84
CA GLU A 173 14.18 -0.06 12.11
C GLU A 173 13.72 1.02 13.08
N LYS A 174 14.30 2.22 12.94
CA LYS A 174 13.89 3.36 13.75
C LYS A 174 12.54 3.86 13.23
N VAL A 175 11.57 3.91 14.13
CA VAL A 175 10.22 4.36 13.82
C VAL A 175 9.80 5.52 14.73
N CYS A 176 8.82 6.27 14.25
CA CYS A 176 8.19 7.36 14.97
C CYS A 176 6.70 7.04 15.19
N GLU A 177 6.17 7.54 16.29
CA GLU A 177 4.72 7.63 16.47
C GLU A 177 4.25 8.99 15.99
N ILE A 178 2.98 9.09 15.56
CA ILE A 178 2.37 10.37 15.24
C ILE A 178 1.35 10.69 16.34
N THR A 179 1.50 11.85 16.96
CA THR A 179 0.57 12.31 18.00
C THR A 179 -0.78 12.69 17.40
N LYS A 180 -1.79 12.92 18.25
CA LYS A 180 -3.11 13.39 17.78
C LYS A 180 -3.03 14.76 17.09
N GLU A 181 -1.99 15.52 17.39
CA GLU A 181 -1.70 16.83 16.82
C GLU A 181 -0.91 16.75 15.51
N GLY A 182 -0.63 15.54 15.00
CA GLY A 182 0.10 15.36 13.74
C GLY A 182 1.62 15.42 13.86
N LYS A 183 2.18 15.46 15.08
CA LYS A 183 3.63 15.58 15.30
C LYS A 183 4.31 14.22 15.38
N LEU A 184 5.51 14.12 14.81
CA LEU A 184 6.32 12.92 14.89
C LEU A 184 7.10 12.89 16.20
N THR A 185 7.00 11.78 16.95
CA THR A 185 7.78 11.55 18.17
C THR A 185 8.65 10.32 18.00
N GLU A 186 9.96 10.49 18.19
CA GLU A 186 10.89 9.35 18.15
C GLU A 186 10.65 8.42 19.32
N LYS A 187 10.65 7.12 19.05
CA LYS A 187 10.58 6.09 20.09
C LYS A 187 11.93 5.40 20.26
N THR A 188 12.26 5.08 21.51
CA THR A 188 13.43 4.27 21.90
C THR A 188 13.16 2.76 21.92
N GLU A 189 11.90 2.32 21.84
CA GLU A 189 11.48 0.90 21.87
C GLU A 189 10.83 0.42 20.56
N THR A 190 10.99 -0.89 20.32
CA THR A 190 10.78 -1.72 19.12
C THR A 190 9.36 -1.73 18.51
N GLY A 191 8.86 -0.58 18.06
CA GLY A 191 7.67 -0.54 17.19
C GLY A 191 7.99 -1.19 15.83
N ILE A 192 7.35 -2.33 15.51
CA ILE A 192 7.57 -3.02 14.24
C ILE A 192 6.45 -2.65 13.27
N TRP A 193 6.75 -1.76 12.30
CA TRP A 193 5.76 -1.19 11.38
C TRP A 193 5.06 -2.23 10.49
N ILE A 194 5.77 -3.29 10.06
CA ILE A 194 5.22 -4.29 9.13
C ILE A 194 4.01 -5.03 9.72
N ASN A 195 3.98 -5.21 11.04
CA ASN A 195 2.89 -5.89 11.73
C ASN A 195 1.57 -5.16 11.50
N SER A 196 1.59 -3.83 11.45
CA SER A 196 0.41 -2.99 11.28
C SER A 196 -0.31 -3.27 9.95
N LEU A 197 0.43 -3.67 8.91
CA LEU A 197 -0.12 -3.94 7.57
C LEU A 197 -0.86 -5.28 7.46
N PHE A 198 -0.64 -6.23 8.38
CA PHE A 198 -1.36 -7.50 8.38
C PHE A 198 -2.78 -7.38 8.99
N HIS A 199 -3.04 -6.36 9.82
CA HIS A 199 -4.30 -6.22 10.53
C HIS A 199 -5.35 -5.42 9.73
N LYS A 200 -6.46 -6.07 9.38
CA LYS A 200 -7.59 -5.51 8.58
C LYS A 200 -8.65 -4.75 9.38
N ASN A 201 -8.54 -4.73 10.71
CA ASN A 201 -9.60 -4.28 11.61
C ASN A 201 -9.69 -2.74 11.73
N ASP A 202 -9.03 -2.00 10.84
CA ASP A 202 -9.10 -0.55 10.74
C ASP A 202 -10.23 -0.06 9.83
N GLY A 203 -10.88 -0.96 9.08
CA GLY A 203 -11.91 -0.60 8.12
C GLY A 203 -11.34 -0.04 6.82
N TYR A 204 -10.17 -0.51 6.39
CA TYR A 204 -9.50 -0.14 5.14
C TYR A 204 -9.00 1.30 5.10
N LEU A 205 -8.76 1.89 6.28
CA LEU A 205 -8.16 3.22 6.41
C LEU A 205 -6.67 3.23 6.06
N THR A 206 -5.96 2.13 6.35
CA THR A 206 -4.57 1.93 5.91
C THR A 206 -4.58 1.59 4.43
N ALA A 207 -3.89 2.36 3.60
CA ALA A 207 -3.86 2.23 2.14
C ALA A 207 -3.20 0.93 1.63
N MET A 208 -2.82 0.01 2.52
CA MET A 208 -2.20 -1.27 2.20
C MET A 208 -2.62 -2.35 3.19
N ASN A 209 -2.83 -3.56 2.68
CA ASN A 209 -3.00 -4.75 3.49
C ASN A 209 -2.19 -5.95 2.97
N LEU A 210 -1.44 -6.59 3.86
CA LEU A 210 -0.69 -7.82 3.59
C LEU A 210 -1.54 -9.05 3.94
N ASN A 211 -1.55 -10.04 3.03
CA ASN A 211 -2.24 -11.31 3.15
C ASN A 211 -1.31 -12.50 2.87
N PRO A 212 -1.54 -13.67 3.51
CA PRO A 212 -2.50 -13.93 4.60
C PRO A 212 -2.12 -13.19 5.90
N PHE A 213 -3.03 -13.13 6.90
CA PHE A 213 -2.68 -12.57 8.20
C PHE A 213 -1.56 -13.40 8.84
N ARG A 214 -0.56 -12.72 9.38
CA ARG A 214 0.58 -13.33 10.07
C ARG A 214 0.72 -12.73 11.45
N ASN A 215 0.84 -13.59 12.45
CA ASN A 215 1.21 -13.18 13.80
C ASN A 215 2.64 -13.65 14.08
N ASN A 216 3.62 -12.73 13.99
CA ASN A 216 5.05 -13.04 14.10
C ASN A 216 5.49 -14.22 13.22
N GLY A 217 5.09 -14.17 11.93
CA GLY A 217 5.42 -15.20 10.94
C GLY A 217 4.56 -16.47 11.00
N LYS A 218 3.67 -16.61 11.98
CA LYS A 218 2.74 -17.75 12.08
C LYS A 218 1.45 -17.46 11.34
N ILE A 219 1.01 -18.40 10.51
CA ILE A 219 -0.30 -18.38 9.84
C ILE A 219 -1.19 -19.40 10.56
N ASP A 220 -2.32 -18.93 11.07
CA ASP A 220 -3.34 -19.79 11.66
C ASP A 220 -4.46 -19.99 10.61
N MET A 221 -4.55 -21.21 10.09
CA MET A 221 -5.51 -21.55 9.03
C MET A 221 -6.97 -21.46 9.48
N VAL A 222 -7.26 -21.61 10.77
CA VAL A 222 -8.62 -21.47 11.32
C VAL A 222 -9.01 -20.01 11.34
N ILE A 223 -8.10 -19.15 11.78
CA ILE A 223 -8.30 -17.69 11.74
C ILE A 223 -8.43 -17.22 10.29
N GLU A 224 -7.55 -17.67 9.39
CA GLU A 224 -7.63 -17.34 7.96
C GLU A 224 -8.96 -17.76 7.34
N ALA A 225 -9.42 -18.99 7.59
CA ALA A 225 -10.71 -19.45 7.11
C ALA A 225 -11.87 -18.61 7.65
N ARG A 226 -11.80 -18.17 8.92
CA ARG A 226 -12.79 -17.27 9.51
C ARG A 226 -12.75 -15.88 8.88
N LEU A 227 -11.55 -15.31 8.66
CA LEU A 227 -11.36 -14.01 8.03
C LEU A 227 -11.84 -14.02 6.58
N ALA A 228 -11.54 -15.07 5.81
CA ALA A 228 -12.02 -15.25 4.45
C ALA A 228 -13.56 -15.35 4.38
N ARG A 229 -14.19 -16.03 5.34
CA ARG A 229 -15.66 -16.14 5.44
C ARG A 229 -16.33 -14.82 5.86
N GLN A 230 -15.74 -14.10 6.82
CA GLN A 230 -16.23 -12.78 7.24
C GLN A 230 -16.14 -11.73 6.13
N GLN A 231 -15.23 -11.91 5.17
CA GLN A 231 -15.08 -11.05 4.00
C GLN A 231 -16.11 -11.30 2.89
N GLY A 232 -17.08 -12.20 3.08
CA GLY A 232 -18.19 -12.40 2.15
C GLY A 232 -17.73 -12.75 0.72
N GLY A 233 -17.41 -14.03 0.47
CA GLY A 233 -17.51 -14.60 -0.88
C GLY A 233 -16.67 -13.97 -2.01
N ARG A 234 -15.52 -13.34 -1.75
CA ARG A 234 -14.59 -12.85 -2.80
C ARG A 234 -13.10 -13.13 -2.52
N SER A 235 -12.77 -14.31 -1.98
CA SER A 235 -11.40 -14.82 -2.08
C SER A 235 -11.26 -15.62 -3.38
N ILE A 236 -10.72 -14.98 -4.41
CA ILE A 236 -10.11 -15.71 -5.53
C ILE A 236 -8.95 -16.50 -4.93
N SER A 237 -9.13 -17.81 -4.76
CA SER A 237 -8.02 -18.72 -4.49
C SER A 237 -7.16 -18.78 -5.74
N ILE A 238 -5.96 -18.21 -5.70
CA ILE A 238 -4.91 -18.51 -6.68
C ILE A 238 -3.65 -18.92 -5.94
N THR A 239 -3.24 -20.14 -6.26
CA THR A 239 -2.01 -20.81 -5.88
C THR A 239 -0.80 -19.96 -6.28
N SER A 240 0.02 -19.60 -5.30
CA SER A 240 1.45 -19.25 -5.42
C SER A 240 1.89 -18.34 -6.58
N TYR A 241 1.63 -17.03 -6.46
CA TYR A 241 2.47 -15.96 -7.02
C TYR A 241 2.37 -14.72 -6.11
N HIS A 242 3.41 -13.88 -6.07
CA HIS A 242 3.36 -12.57 -5.40
C HIS A 242 2.46 -11.66 -6.24
N PHE A 243 1.15 -11.67 -5.99
CA PHE A 243 0.22 -10.77 -6.67
C PHE A 243 0.03 -9.50 -5.83
N LEU A 244 0.32 -8.37 -6.46
CA LEU A 244 0.07 -7.05 -5.91
C LEU A 244 -1.14 -6.48 -6.67
N TYR A 245 -2.27 -6.36 -5.98
CA TYR A 245 -3.48 -5.78 -6.55
C TYR A 245 -3.63 -4.35 -6.05
N PHE A 246 -3.88 -3.42 -6.97
CA PHE A 246 -4.18 -2.03 -6.65
C PHE A 246 -5.64 -1.74 -6.98
N PHE A 247 -6.36 -1.14 -6.04
CA PHE A 247 -7.77 -0.80 -6.15
C PHE A 247 -7.98 0.70 -5.95
N ASN A 248 -9.01 1.28 -6.57
CA ASN A 248 -9.45 2.64 -6.25
C ASN A 248 -10.23 2.63 -4.91
N THR A 249 -9.98 3.59 -4.03
CA THR A 249 -10.73 3.75 -2.78
C THR A 249 -12.21 4.11 -3.02
N ASN A 250 -12.55 4.78 -4.12
CA ASN A 250 -13.95 5.04 -4.51
C ASN A 250 -14.71 3.76 -4.88
N ASP A 251 -14.06 2.81 -5.57
CA ASP A 251 -14.65 1.49 -5.82
C ASP A 251 -14.83 0.73 -4.50
N PHE A 252 -13.86 0.82 -3.60
CA PHE A 252 -13.92 0.17 -2.29
C PHE A 252 -15.04 0.73 -1.39
N ILE A 253 -15.17 2.05 -1.32
CA ILE A 253 -16.21 2.75 -0.55
C ILE A 253 -17.59 2.49 -1.17
N SER A 254 -17.71 2.47 -2.51
CA SER A 254 -18.97 2.13 -3.18
C SER A 254 -19.37 0.66 -2.97
N TYR A 255 -18.44 -0.29 -2.93
CA TYR A 255 -18.71 -1.69 -2.56
C TYR A 255 -19.21 -1.86 -1.10
N PHE A 256 -18.77 -1.01 -0.17
CA PHE A 256 -19.22 -1.02 1.23
C PHE A 256 -20.54 -0.29 1.47
N LEU A 257 -20.94 0.61 0.55
CA LEU A 257 -22.15 1.44 0.66
C LEU A 257 -23.38 0.85 -0.08
N ILE A 258 -23.26 -0.30 -0.76
CA ILE A 258 -24.43 -0.97 -1.37
C ILE A 258 -25.32 -1.53 -0.24
N PRO A 259 -26.60 -1.13 -0.12
CA PRO A 259 -27.54 -1.74 0.80
C PRO A 259 -27.72 -3.22 0.48
N SER A 260 -27.90 -4.03 1.52
CA SER A 260 -27.93 -5.49 1.55
C SER A 260 -29.07 -6.19 0.80
N THR A 261 -29.57 -5.63 -0.31
CA THR A 261 -30.74 -6.20 -1.03
C THR A 261 -30.61 -6.34 -2.54
N CYS A 262 -29.47 -5.99 -3.16
CA CYS A 262 -29.30 -6.18 -4.61
C CYS A 262 -27.99 -6.90 -4.96
N PHE A 263 -28.00 -8.23 -4.91
CA PHE A 263 -27.08 -9.05 -5.70
C PHE A 263 -27.80 -10.30 -6.22
N PRO A 264 -28.25 -10.30 -7.47
CA PRO A 264 -28.15 -11.47 -8.32
C PRO A 264 -26.92 -11.27 -9.21
N LEU A 265 -25.95 -12.18 -9.15
CA LEU A 265 -25.23 -12.68 -10.34
C LEU A 265 -24.24 -13.76 -9.90
N SER A 266 -24.70 -14.98 -10.11
CA SER A 266 -23.90 -16.17 -10.35
C SER A 266 -22.90 -15.91 -11.49
N CYS A 267 -21.62 -16.09 -11.22
CA CYS A 267 -20.63 -16.46 -12.23
C CYS A 267 -19.80 -17.62 -11.65
N HIS A 268 -20.24 -18.84 -11.95
CA HIS A 268 -19.35 -19.99 -11.96
C HIS A 268 -18.46 -19.87 -13.19
N SER A 269 -17.16 -19.65 -12.99
CA SER A 269 -16.16 -19.97 -14.01
C SER A 269 -15.08 -20.83 -13.36
N GLN A 270 -15.14 -22.14 -13.64
CA GLN A 270 -14.03 -23.06 -13.41
C GLN A 270 -12.83 -22.58 -14.24
N PHE A 271 -11.66 -22.47 -13.61
CA PHE A 271 -10.39 -22.31 -14.31
C PHE A 271 -9.88 -23.72 -14.66
N ASP A 272 -9.98 -24.11 -15.93
CA ASP A 272 -9.23 -25.24 -16.46
C ASP A 272 -7.79 -24.79 -16.76
N VAL A 273 -6.82 -25.45 -16.13
CA VAL A 273 -5.40 -25.26 -16.38
C VAL A 273 -4.96 -26.29 -17.42
N THR A 274 -4.74 -25.86 -18.65
CA THR A 274 -4.08 -26.69 -19.67
C THR A 274 -2.57 -26.54 -19.53
N LEU A 275 -1.90 -27.59 -19.05
CA LEU A 275 -0.45 -27.74 -19.09
C LEU A 275 -0.01 -27.96 -20.55
N PHE A 276 0.82 -27.07 -21.08
CA PHE A 276 1.62 -27.39 -22.27
C PHE A 276 2.89 -28.12 -21.82
N GLN A 277 3.12 -29.30 -22.42
CA GLN A 277 4.31 -30.14 -22.26
C GLN A 277 5.58 -29.45 -22.75
#